data_AF-G0QBG6-F1
#
_entry.id   AF-G0QBG6-F1
#
_cell.length_a   1.000
_cell.length_b   1.000
_cell.length_c   1.000
_cell.angle_alpha   90.00
_cell.angle_beta   90.00
_cell.angle_gamma   90.00
#
_symmetry.space_group_name_H-M   'P 1'
#
loop_
_entity.id
_entity.type
_entity.pdbx_description
1 polymer ?
#
loop_
_entity_poly.entity_id
_entity_poly.type
_entity_poly.pdbx_seq_one_letter_code
_entity_poly.pdbx_strand_id
1 'polypeptide(L)'
;MPDEEDDLAALREQTSHGDRLDQAEADEATQELVDGIVTELEAIDAGEKQQTLSVWDGPLAAFIRALENSPEQMDAVGEGLQQRLDIDTGDVDRSEVLRLALRLGFEQAAPDQFDAVREAVKQQATKDL
;
A
#
# COMPACT_ATOMS: atom_id res chain seq x y z
N MET A 1 -23.19 -46.44 -15.01
CA MET A 1 -22.54 -45.71 -13.91
C MET A 1 -22.97 -44.25 -14.04
N PRO A 2 -24.21 -43.89 -13.67
CA PRO A 2 -24.69 -42.50 -13.65
C PRO A 2 -24.30 -41.76 -12.37
N ASP A 3 -24.04 -42.49 -11.27
CA ASP A 3 -23.77 -41.90 -9.95
C ASP A 3 -22.43 -41.14 -9.88
N GLU A 4 -21.42 -41.54 -10.67
CA GLU A 4 -20.11 -40.87 -10.71
C GLU A 4 -20.16 -39.51 -11.42
N GLU A 5 -21.05 -39.33 -12.41
CA GLU A 5 -21.19 -38.04 -13.12
C GLU A 5 -21.98 -37.02 -12.29
N ASP A 6 -23.00 -37.46 -11.55
CA ASP A 6 -23.77 -36.62 -10.64
C ASP A 6 -22.93 -36.20 -9.41
N ASP A 7 -22.13 -37.11 -8.84
CA ASP A 7 -21.19 -36.78 -7.75
C ASP A 7 -20.10 -35.80 -8.21
N LEU A 8 -19.58 -35.96 -9.43
CA LEU A 8 -18.60 -35.01 -10.00
C LEU A 8 -19.22 -33.64 -10.31
N ALA A 9 -20.48 -33.59 -10.73
CA ALA A 9 -21.19 -32.33 -10.94
C ALA A 9 -21.44 -31.59 -9.62
N ALA A 10 -21.87 -32.30 -8.58
CA ALA A 10 -22.08 -31.73 -7.25
C ALA A 10 -20.78 -31.19 -6.62
N LEU A 11 -19.66 -31.91 -6.80
CA LEU A 11 -18.35 -31.46 -6.33
C LEU A 11 -17.88 -30.18 -7.06
N ARG A 12 -18.10 -30.07 -8.38
CA ARG A 12 -17.75 -28.86 -9.15
C ARG A 12 -18.59 -27.64 -8.76
N GLU A 13 -19.88 -27.83 -8.49
CA GLU A 13 -20.77 -26.75 -8.08
C GLU A 13 -20.40 -26.25 -6.67
N GLN A 14 -20.06 -27.16 -5.75
CA GLN A 14 -19.62 -26.81 -4.40
C GLN A 14 -18.28 -26.05 -4.40
N THR A 15 -17.30 -26.47 -5.21
CA THR A 15 -16.03 -25.71 -5.34
C THR A 15 -16.24 -24.35 -6.00
N SER A 16 -17.11 -24.27 -7.02
CA SER A 16 -17.43 -23.00 -7.69
C SER A 16 -18.14 -22.00 -6.78
N HIS A 17 -18.95 -22.48 -5.83
CA HIS A 17 -19.63 -21.63 -4.86
C HIS A 17 -18.70 -21.19 -3.73
N GLY A 18 -17.80 -22.08 -3.27
CA GLY A 18 -16.76 -21.74 -2.29
C GLY A 18 -15.82 -20.65 -2.79
N ASP A 19 -15.25 -20.83 -3.99
CA ASP A 19 -14.35 -19.83 -4.59
C ASP A 19 -15.02 -18.45 -4.78
N ARG A 20 -16.34 -18.42 -5.05
CA ARG A 20 -17.09 -17.17 -5.19
C ARG A 20 -17.32 -16.47 -3.85
N LEU A 21 -17.58 -17.22 -2.78
CA LEU A 21 -17.77 -16.66 -1.44
C LEU A 21 -16.43 -16.11 -0.91
N ASP A 22 -15.35 -16.87 -1.07
CA ASP A 22 -14.01 -16.45 -0.68
C ASP A 22 -13.57 -15.18 -1.43
N GLN A 23 -13.90 -15.07 -2.73
CA GLN A 23 -13.67 -13.85 -3.50
C GLN A 23 -14.51 -12.66 -3.00
N ALA A 24 -15.79 -12.88 -2.69
CA ALA A 24 -16.67 -11.82 -2.21
C ALA A 24 -16.21 -11.27 -0.84
N GLU A 25 -15.75 -12.15 0.06
CA GLU A 25 -15.17 -11.75 1.34
C GLU A 25 -13.85 -10.97 1.18
N ALA A 26 -12.99 -11.38 0.23
CA ALA A 26 -11.76 -10.66 -0.07
C ALA A 26 -12.02 -9.26 -0.67
N ASP A 27 -13.02 -9.16 -1.54
CA ASP A 27 -13.44 -7.88 -2.14
C ASP A 27 -14.02 -6.94 -1.06
N GLU A 28 -14.83 -7.47 -0.13
CA GLU A 28 -15.39 -6.71 1.00
C GLU A 28 -14.29 -6.19 1.93
N ALA A 29 -13.34 -7.04 2.33
CA ALA A 29 -12.21 -6.63 3.17
C ALA A 29 -11.33 -5.55 2.51
N THR A 30 -11.17 -5.62 1.18
CA THR A 30 -10.45 -4.59 0.41
C THR A 30 -11.20 -3.27 0.41
N GLN A 31 -12.52 -3.28 0.22
CA GLN A 31 -13.34 -2.07 0.28
C GLN A 31 -13.33 -1.43 1.67
N GLU A 32 -13.42 -2.22 2.74
CA GLU A 32 -13.31 -1.71 4.12
C GLU A 32 -11.97 -0.99 4.36
N LEU A 33 -10.87 -1.54 3.84
CA LEU A 33 -9.57 -0.88 3.92
C LEU A 33 -9.53 0.44 3.13
N VAL A 34 -10.08 0.46 1.91
CA VAL A 34 -10.18 1.67 1.09
C VAL A 34 -10.96 2.76 1.82
N ASP A 35 -12.15 2.45 2.34
CA ASP A 35 -12.99 3.38 3.09
C ASP A 35 -12.29 3.91 4.35
N GLY A 36 -11.57 3.02 5.05
CA GLY A 36 -10.72 3.39 6.17
C GLY A 36 -9.64 4.40 5.79
N ILE A 37 -8.95 4.18 4.66
CA ILE A 37 -7.92 5.10 4.17
C ILE A 37 -8.53 6.45 3.76
N VAL A 38 -9.67 6.46 3.06
CA VAL A 38 -10.37 7.70 2.68
C VAL A 38 -10.71 8.53 3.92
N THR A 39 -11.22 7.88 4.97
CA THR A 39 -11.57 8.55 6.23
C THR A 39 -10.34 9.20 6.88
N GLU A 40 -9.20 8.52 6.89
CA GLU A 40 -7.94 9.07 7.42
C GLU A 40 -7.42 10.24 6.58
N LEU A 41 -7.52 10.17 5.25
CA LEU A 41 -7.13 11.26 4.35
C LEU A 41 -7.99 12.51 4.56
N GLU A 42 -9.31 12.35 4.64
CA GLU A 42 -10.25 13.44 4.90
C GLU A 42 -9.96 14.12 6.26
N ALA A 43 -9.66 13.33 7.30
CA ALA A 43 -9.29 13.86 8.63
C ALA A 43 -7.93 14.60 8.62
N ILE A 44 -6.97 14.17 7.80
CA ILE A 44 -5.70 14.87 7.61
C ILE A 44 -5.94 16.20 6.88
N ASP A 45 -6.73 16.21 5.81
CA ASP A 45 -7.02 17.41 5.02
C ASP A 45 -7.85 18.44 5.81
N ALA A 46 -8.75 17.99 6.68
CA ALA A 46 -9.47 18.84 7.63
C ALA A 46 -8.60 19.38 8.77
N GLY A 47 -7.34 18.92 8.89
CA GLY A 47 -6.42 19.29 9.96
C GLY A 47 -6.75 18.66 11.32
N GLU A 48 -7.65 17.67 11.35
CA GLU A 48 -8.03 16.94 12.56
C GLU A 48 -6.97 15.92 12.98
N LYS A 49 -6.19 15.41 12.01
CA LYS A 49 -5.07 14.48 12.23
C LYS A 49 -3.77 15.01 11.62
N GLN A 50 -2.65 14.69 12.28
CA GLN A 50 -1.32 15.04 11.79
C GLN A 50 -0.82 13.98 10.81
N GLN A 51 -0.19 14.43 9.71
CA GLN A 51 0.45 13.55 8.72
C GLN A 51 1.76 12.92 9.23
N THR A 52 2.34 13.47 10.30
CA THR A 52 3.66 13.06 10.79
C THR A 52 3.62 11.76 11.58
N LEU A 53 4.30 10.73 11.07
CA LEU A 53 4.51 9.46 11.75
C LEU A 53 5.88 9.43 12.44
N SER A 54 5.93 8.96 13.70
CA SER A 54 7.18 8.66 14.42
C SER A 54 7.45 7.15 14.41
N VAL A 55 8.26 6.67 13.47
CA VAL A 55 8.44 5.23 13.17
C VAL A 55 9.93 4.85 13.22
N TRP A 56 10.65 5.19 14.28
CA TRP A 56 12.10 4.99 14.27
C TRP A 56 12.56 4.16 15.46
N ASP A 57 13.12 2.99 15.16
CA ASP A 57 14.01 2.29 16.08
C ASP A 57 15.41 2.95 16.07
N GLY A 58 16.23 2.63 17.06
CA GLY A 58 17.57 3.19 17.20
C GLY A 58 18.45 3.03 15.95
N PRO A 59 18.51 1.83 15.34
CA PRO A 59 19.29 1.60 14.11
C PRO A 59 18.84 2.45 12.92
N LEU A 60 17.55 2.52 12.62
CA LEU A 60 17.06 3.28 11.48
C LEU A 60 17.25 4.78 11.70
N ALA A 61 17.03 5.26 12.92
CA ALA A 61 17.36 6.64 13.29
C ALA A 61 18.86 6.95 13.09
N ALA A 62 19.75 6.03 13.43
CA ALA A 62 21.19 6.19 13.23
C ALA A 62 21.56 6.20 11.74
N PHE A 63 20.97 5.32 10.93
CA PHE A 63 21.20 5.27 9.49
C PHE A 63 20.79 6.58 8.81
N ILE A 64 19.59 7.08 9.09
CA ILE A 64 19.10 8.33 8.51
C ILE A 64 19.97 9.52 8.92
N ARG A 65 20.37 9.59 10.20
CA ARG A 65 21.32 10.62 10.65
C ARG A 65 22.68 10.51 9.96
N ALA A 66 23.16 9.30 9.66
CA ALA A 66 24.41 9.13 8.92
C ALA A 66 24.28 9.62 7.47
N LEU A 67 23.14 9.39 6.82
CA LEU A 67 22.83 9.92 5.49
C LEU A 67 22.74 11.45 5.49
N GLU A 68 22.08 12.06 6.49
CA GLU A 68 22.01 13.53 6.62
C GLU A 68 23.40 14.18 6.69
N ASN A 69 24.37 13.48 7.29
CA ASN A 69 25.76 13.96 7.37
C ASN A 69 26.60 13.60 6.14
N SER A 70 26.03 12.89 5.16
CA SER A 70 26.70 12.41 3.95
C SER A 70 25.83 12.67 2.71
N PRO A 71 25.77 13.92 2.19
CA PRO A 71 24.85 14.29 1.11
C PRO A 71 24.96 13.39 -0.13
N GLU A 72 26.18 13.06 -0.55
CA GLU A 72 26.40 12.15 -1.69
C GLU A 72 25.75 10.76 -1.50
N GLN A 73 25.72 10.26 -0.26
CA GLN A 73 25.07 8.99 0.07
C GLN A 73 23.56 9.14 0.17
N MET A 74 23.06 10.29 0.66
CA MET A 74 21.64 10.61 0.66
C MET A 74 21.11 10.63 -0.78
N ASP A 75 21.81 11.33 -1.67
CA ASP A 75 21.45 11.44 -3.08
C ASP A 75 21.48 10.06 -3.74
N ALA A 76 22.54 9.28 -3.56
CA ALA A 76 22.64 7.93 -4.12
C ALA A 76 21.51 6.98 -3.65
N VAL A 77 21.14 7.04 -2.36
CA VAL A 77 20.03 6.26 -1.82
C VAL A 77 18.70 6.76 -2.39
N GLY A 78 18.50 8.07 -2.43
CA GLY A 78 17.31 8.72 -2.96
C GLY A 78 17.05 8.40 -4.43
N GLU A 79 18.06 8.59 -5.28
CA GLU A 79 18.01 8.25 -6.70
C GLU A 79 17.71 6.76 -6.91
N GLY A 80 18.33 5.88 -6.12
CA GLY A 80 18.07 4.44 -6.19
C GLY A 80 16.63 4.08 -5.82
N LEU A 81 16.01 4.80 -4.90
CA LEU A 81 14.60 4.62 -4.54
C LEU A 81 13.67 5.17 -5.63
N GLN A 82 13.94 6.36 -6.15
CA GLN A 82 13.18 6.98 -7.26
C GLN A 82 13.19 6.08 -8.50
N GLN A 83 14.35 5.55 -8.88
CA GLN A 83 14.49 4.64 -10.02
C GLN A 83 13.68 3.34 -9.86
N ARG A 84 13.65 2.77 -8.65
CA ARG A 84 12.86 1.54 -8.39
C ARG A 84 11.36 1.78 -8.43
N LEU A 85 10.93 3.00 -8.11
CA LEU A 85 9.53 3.41 -8.14
C LEU A 85 9.12 4.00 -9.50
N ASP A 86 10.03 4.07 -10.47
CA ASP A 86 9.83 4.71 -11.78
C ASP A 86 9.33 6.16 -11.66
N ILE A 87 9.93 6.92 -10.73
CA ILE A 87 9.63 8.34 -10.48
C ILE A 87 10.79 9.19 -11.00
N ASP A 88 10.46 10.36 -11.54
CA ASP A 88 11.46 11.35 -11.99
C ASP A 88 12.48 11.66 -10.89
N THR A 89 13.74 11.70 -11.31
CA THR A 89 14.84 12.04 -10.41
C THR A 89 14.77 13.51 -10.02
N GLY A 90 14.84 13.78 -8.72
CA GLY A 90 14.76 15.12 -8.16
C GLY A 90 15.44 15.20 -6.80
N ASP A 91 15.54 16.40 -6.24
CA ASP A 91 16.20 16.63 -4.94
C ASP A 91 15.62 15.74 -3.86
N VAL A 92 16.49 15.05 -3.12
CA VAL A 92 16.08 14.11 -2.09
C VAL A 92 16.54 14.60 -0.73
N ASP A 93 15.59 14.93 0.13
CA ASP A 93 15.84 15.20 1.54
C ASP A 93 15.53 13.97 2.40
N ARG A 94 15.76 14.08 3.72
CA ARG A 94 15.42 13.03 4.67
C ARG A 94 13.96 12.58 4.56
N SER A 95 13.03 13.52 4.48
CA SER A 95 11.60 13.20 4.43
C SER A 95 11.27 12.45 3.13
N GLU A 96 11.90 12.84 2.03
CA GLU A 96 11.75 12.19 0.73
C GLU A 96 12.30 10.76 0.75
N VAL A 97 13.54 10.54 1.20
CA VAL A 97 14.12 9.19 1.35
C VAL A 97 13.19 8.28 2.15
N LEU A 98 12.66 8.78 3.26
CA LEU A 98 11.80 8.00 4.14
C LEU A 98 10.46 7.66 3.49
N ARG A 99 9.84 8.63 2.81
CA ARG A 99 8.57 8.42 2.09
C ARG A 99 8.75 7.40 0.96
N LEU A 100 9.82 7.52 0.18
CA LEU A 100 10.13 6.60 -0.92
C LEU A 100 10.45 5.19 -0.41
N ALA A 101 11.23 5.07 0.67
CA ALA A 101 11.56 3.78 1.27
C ALA A 101 10.32 3.06 1.82
N LEU A 102 9.43 3.78 2.50
CA LEU A 102 8.16 3.23 2.99
C LEU A 102 7.26 2.79 1.83
N ARG A 103 7.09 3.65 0.82
CA ARG A 103 6.30 3.32 -0.38
C ARG A 103 6.81 2.05 -1.06
N LEU A 104 8.12 2.00 -1.35
CA LEU A 104 8.74 0.83 -1.98
C LEU A 104 8.63 -0.42 -1.11
N GLY A 105 8.77 -0.27 0.21
CA GLY A 105 8.64 -1.37 1.16
C GLY A 105 7.24 -2.00 1.14
N PHE A 106 6.19 -1.19 1.18
CA PHE A 106 4.82 -1.69 1.11
C PHE A 106 4.46 -2.25 -0.27
N GLU A 107 4.91 -1.60 -1.36
CA GLU A 107 4.69 -2.11 -2.72
C GLU A 107 5.31 -3.50 -2.94
N GLN A 108 6.42 -3.81 -2.27
CA GLN A 108 7.05 -5.13 -2.34
C GLN A 108 6.47 -6.15 -1.34
N ALA A 109 6.16 -5.72 -0.11
CA ALA A 109 5.76 -6.63 0.96
C ALA A 109 4.26 -6.94 1.00
N ALA A 110 3.43 -6.00 0.53
CA ALA A 110 1.97 -6.04 0.66
C ALA A 110 1.28 -5.30 -0.52
N PRO A 111 1.50 -5.74 -1.78
CA PRO A 111 1.02 -5.02 -2.96
C PRO A 111 -0.51 -4.86 -2.98
N ASP A 112 -1.26 -5.93 -2.66
CA ASP A 112 -2.73 -5.90 -2.70
C ASP A 112 -3.30 -4.89 -1.69
N GLN A 113 -2.74 -4.83 -0.49
CA GLN A 113 -3.15 -3.86 0.53
C GLN A 113 -2.70 -2.45 0.18
N PHE A 114 -1.56 -2.30 -0.48
CA PHE A 114 -1.05 -0.99 -0.88
C PHE A 114 -1.80 -0.42 -2.09
N ASP A 115 -2.35 -1.26 -2.97
CA ASP A 115 -3.22 -0.82 -4.06
C ASP A 115 -4.51 -0.15 -3.56
N ALA A 116 -4.99 -0.52 -2.36
CA ALA A 116 -6.10 0.17 -1.69
C ALA A 116 -5.83 1.67 -1.47
N VAL A 117 -4.57 2.07 -1.29
CA VAL A 117 -4.19 3.50 -1.17
C VAL A 117 -4.46 4.24 -2.49
N ARG A 118 -4.12 3.62 -3.63
CA ARG A 118 -4.37 4.23 -4.95
C ARG A 118 -5.86 4.40 -5.20
N GLU A 119 -6.65 3.42 -4.80
CA GLU A 119 -8.11 3.49 -4.95
C GLU A 119 -8.72 4.55 -4.02
N ALA A 120 -8.30 4.60 -2.76
CA ALA A 120 -8.75 5.62 -1.80
C ALA A 120 -8.47 7.05 -2.29
N VAL A 121 -7.28 7.31 -2.83
CA VAL A 121 -6.92 8.62 -3.38
C VAL A 121 -7.83 9.02 -4.56
N LYS A 122 -8.16 8.07 -5.46
CA LYS A 122 -9.10 8.35 -6.55
C LYS A 122 -10.49 8.67 -6.02
N GLN A 123 -10.99 7.88 -5.06
CA GLN A 123 -12.32 8.08 -4.47
C GLN A 123 -12.43 9.44 -3.78
N GLN A 124 -11.42 9.82 -3.00
CA GLN A 124 -11.37 11.13 -2.36
C GLN A 124 -11.42 12.26 -3.40
N ALA A 125 -10.57 12.20 -4.43
CA ALA A 125 -10.54 13.21 -5.49
C ALA A 125 -11.87 13.33 -6.26
N THR A 126 -12.62 12.24 -6.40
CA THR A 126 -13.95 12.28 -7.02
C THR A 126 -15.06 12.81 -6.10
N LYS A 127 -14.88 12.79 -4.77
CA LYS A 127 -15.84 13.36 -3.81
C LYS A 127 -15.77 14.90 -3.74
N ASP A 128 -14.61 15.47 -4.01
CA ASP A 128 -14.38 16.93 -3.97
C ASP A 128 -14.78 17.69 -5.26
N LEU A 129 -15.35 16.99 -6.26
CA LEU A 129 -15.86 17.54 -7.53
C LEU A 129 -17.38 17.79 -7.48
#